data_AF-A0A815Q5I1-F1
#
_entry.id   AF-A0A815Q5I1-F1
#
_cell.length_a   1.000
_cell.length_b   1.000
_cell.length_c   1.000
_cell.angle_alpha   90.00
_cell.angle_beta   90.00
_cell.angle_gamma   90.00
#
_symmetry.space_group_name_H-M   'P 1'
#
loop_
_entity.id
_entity.type
_entity.pdbx_description
1 polymer ?
#
loop_
_entity_poly.entity_id
_entity_poly.type
_entity_poly.pdbx_seq_one_letter_code
_entity_poly.pdbx_strand_id
1 'polypeptide(L)'
;MALFSRSQFNLRPTSSRATVPDNDLAKLMYYLNCVFSAIEYKDQDVRRYRDYRNWSFLTNAEQRMVLVLALALSPDEFEGKVFFHAEELCGDSSNKFYELSEVRHQLLAVQSIIVAGQTRQVKKIMTYCMSWMRAYYVEPVKGLAAYFEQQNRAAAARALSARSARASYNHSNPSSDACVIS
;
A
#
# COMPACT_ATOMS: atom_id res chain seq x y z
N MET A 1 1.63 -10.51 24.30
CA MET A 1 1.51 -9.08 24.01
C MET A 1 2.56 -8.34 24.83
N ALA A 2 3.46 -7.61 24.19
CA ALA A 2 4.42 -6.76 24.90
C ALA A 2 3.74 -5.41 25.19
N LEU A 3 3.68 -5.02 26.46
CA LEU A 3 3.19 -3.70 26.87
C LEU A 3 4.32 -2.69 26.69
N PHE A 4 4.14 -1.74 25.76
CA PHE A 4 5.11 -0.71 25.44
C PHE A 4 4.72 0.57 26.19
N SER A 5 5.42 0.90 27.28
CA SER A 5 5.08 2.07 28.11
C SER A 5 6.20 3.12 28.11
N ARG A 6 5.80 4.40 28.10
CA ARG A 6 6.68 5.56 27.86
C ARG A 6 7.73 5.79 28.95
N SER A 7 7.43 5.36 30.17
CA SER A 7 8.27 5.56 31.35
C SER A 7 9.50 4.66 31.41
N GLN A 8 9.58 3.62 30.59
CA GLN A 8 10.73 2.69 30.56
C GLN A 8 11.80 3.04 29.52
N PHE A 9 11.54 3.96 28.59
CA PHE A 9 12.42 4.17 27.43
C PHE A 9 12.66 5.67 27.17
N ASN A 10 13.93 6.08 27.14
CA ASN A 10 14.33 7.35 26.53
C ASN A 10 14.06 7.20 25.03
N LEU A 11 12.93 7.72 24.55
CA LEU A 11 12.53 7.62 23.16
C LEU A 11 12.50 9.02 22.56
N ARG A 12 13.44 9.30 21.65
CA ARG A 12 13.39 10.54 20.85
C ARG A 12 12.35 10.45 19.72
N PRO A 13 11.29 11.28 19.74
CA PRO A 13 10.33 11.32 18.65
C PRO A 13 10.95 11.98 17.41
N THR A 14 10.69 11.40 16.23
CA THR A 14 11.13 11.94 14.93
C THR A 14 9.97 12.15 13.95
N SER A 15 8.73 12.05 14.43
CA SER A 15 7.53 12.25 13.61
C SER A 15 7.35 13.72 13.21
N SER A 16 6.89 13.94 11.98
CA SER A 16 6.35 15.22 11.51
C SER A 16 4.84 15.12 11.25
N ARG A 17 4.14 16.25 11.32
CA ARG A 17 2.71 16.33 11.00
C ARG A 17 2.53 16.13 9.50
N ALA A 18 1.65 15.20 9.11
CA ALA A 18 1.30 14.94 7.72
C ALA A 18 -0.17 15.30 7.47
N THR A 19 -0.43 15.97 6.35
CA THR A 19 -1.78 16.18 5.82
C THR A 19 -1.97 15.24 4.65
N VAL A 20 -2.87 14.27 4.80
CA VAL A 20 -3.12 13.23 3.78
C VAL A 20 -4.45 13.53 3.09
N PRO A 21 -4.50 13.54 1.74
CA PRO A 21 -5.74 13.68 1.00
C PRO A 21 -6.77 12.60 1.35
N ASP A 22 -8.06 12.95 1.33
CA ASP A 22 -9.15 12.00 1.56
C ASP A 22 -9.42 11.13 0.32
N ASN A 23 -8.49 10.23 0.04
CA ASN A 23 -8.54 9.31 -1.08
C ASN A 23 -7.84 8.00 -0.69
N ASP A 24 -8.42 6.85 -1.04
CA ASP A 24 -7.88 5.55 -0.63
C ASP A 24 -6.47 5.30 -1.15
N LEU A 25 -6.16 5.71 -2.39
CA LEU A 25 -4.81 5.58 -2.93
C LEU A 25 -3.82 6.47 -2.17
N ALA A 26 -4.18 7.73 -1.91
CA ALA A 26 -3.34 8.65 -1.15
C ALA A 26 -3.07 8.14 0.28
N LYS A 27 -4.10 7.62 0.94
CA LYS A 27 -4.00 7.03 2.28
C LYS A 27 -3.07 5.82 2.29
N LEU A 28 -3.17 4.95 1.28
CA LEU A 28 -2.33 3.77 1.18
C LEU A 28 -0.88 4.10 0.81
N MET A 29 -0.66 5.10 -0.05
CA MET A 29 0.69 5.64 -0.33
C MET A 29 1.31 6.26 0.92
N TYR A 30 0.51 6.91 1.77
CA TYR A 30 0.97 7.43 3.05
C TYR A 30 1.38 6.30 4.01
N TYR A 31 0.59 5.21 4.09
CA TYR A 31 0.98 4.00 4.81
C TYR A 31 2.34 3.47 4.32
N LEU A 32 2.53 3.33 3.01
CA LEU A 32 3.79 2.89 2.42
C LEU A 32 4.94 3.84 2.78
N ASN A 33 4.71 5.15 2.76
CA ASN A 33 5.70 6.12 3.19
C ASN A 33 6.10 5.93 4.66
N CYS A 34 5.16 5.57 5.54
CA CYS A 34 5.47 5.22 6.93
C CYS A 34 6.33 3.94 7.01
N VAL A 35 5.98 2.88 6.28
CA VAL A 35 6.78 1.65 6.20
C VAL A 35 8.21 1.94 5.74
N PHE A 36 8.39 2.63 4.61
CA PHE A 36 9.70 2.96 4.07
C PHE A 36 10.50 3.98 4.91
N SER A 37 9.85 4.66 5.85
CA SER A 37 10.54 5.48 6.85
C SER A 37 11.05 4.66 8.03
N ALA A 38 10.42 3.51 8.30
CA ALA A 38 10.76 2.61 9.38
C ALA A 38 11.86 1.61 9.01
N ILE A 39 11.91 1.18 7.74
CA ILE A 39 12.88 0.20 7.24
C ILE A 39 13.79 0.76 6.15
N GLU A 40 14.93 0.12 5.93
CA GLU A 40 15.83 0.43 4.83
C GLU A 40 15.30 -0.09 3.50
N TYR A 41 15.20 0.82 2.53
CA TYR A 41 14.86 0.52 1.15
C TYR A 41 15.72 1.37 0.21
N LYS A 42 16.03 0.85 -0.99
CA LYS A 42 16.71 1.63 -2.03
C LYS A 42 15.71 2.64 -2.61
N ASP A 43 15.89 3.92 -2.27
CA ASP A 43 14.90 4.97 -2.52
C ASP A 43 14.44 5.10 -3.99
N GLN A 44 15.28 4.73 -4.96
CA GLN A 44 14.99 4.91 -6.39
C GLN A 44 13.74 4.13 -6.86
N ASP A 45 13.50 2.93 -6.33
CA ASP A 45 12.43 2.05 -6.84
C ASP A 45 11.05 2.36 -6.25
N VAL A 46 11.01 3.06 -5.11
CA VAL A 46 9.76 3.26 -4.32
C VAL A 46 9.37 4.71 -4.10
N ARG A 47 10.23 5.67 -4.44
CA ARG A 47 9.96 7.11 -4.27
C ARG A 47 8.62 7.52 -4.85
N ARG A 48 8.27 6.98 -6.03
CA ARG A 48 7.00 7.29 -6.71
C ARG A 48 5.76 6.81 -5.93
N TYR A 49 5.86 5.70 -5.21
CA TYR A 49 4.76 5.12 -4.44
C TYR A 49 4.62 5.72 -3.03
N ARG A 50 5.54 6.62 -2.65
CA ARG A 50 5.53 7.35 -1.37
C ARG A 50 4.94 8.74 -1.48
N ASP A 51 4.85 9.29 -2.68
CA ASP A 51 4.39 10.66 -2.91
C ASP A 51 2.86 10.77 -2.89
N TYR A 52 2.29 10.55 -1.70
CA TYR A 52 0.84 10.55 -1.47
C TYR A 52 0.17 11.90 -1.79
N ARG A 53 0.91 13.00 -1.91
CA ARG A 53 0.37 14.30 -2.32
C ARG A 53 0.07 14.35 -3.81
N ASN A 54 0.82 13.57 -4.59
CA ASN A 54 0.78 13.52 -6.04
C ASN A 54 0.14 12.20 -6.53
N TRP A 55 -0.74 11.59 -5.72
CA TRP A 55 -1.40 10.32 -6.01
C TRP A 55 -2.15 10.32 -7.36
N SER A 56 -2.69 11.46 -7.78
CA SER A 56 -3.45 11.62 -9.02
C SER A 56 -2.60 11.49 -10.29
N PHE A 57 -1.27 11.56 -10.18
CA PHE A 57 -0.35 11.38 -11.31
C PHE A 57 0.01 9.91 -11.58
N LEU A 58 -0.49 8.97 -10.79
CA LEU A 58 -0.26 7.55 -11.01
C LEU A 58 -1.19 7.01 -12.10
N THR A 59 -0.60 6.28 -13.06
CA THR A 59 -1.32 5.49 -14.05
C THR A 59 -2.06 4.33 -13.39
N ASN A 60 -3.10 3.77 -14.03
CA ASN A 60 -3.83 2.62 -13.48
C ASN A 60 -2.92 1.44 -13.10
N ALA A 61 -1.85 1.19 -13.86
CA ALA A 61 -0.88 0.14 -13.55
C ALA A 61 -0.08 0.45 -12.26
N GLU A 62 0.34 1.71 -12.09
CA GLU A 62 1.05 2.16 -10.90
C GLU A 62 0.13 2.16 -9.66
N GLN A 63 -1.14 2.53 -9.82
CA GLN A 63 -2.12 2.45 -8.72
C GLN A 63 -2.31 1.00 -8.25
N ARG A 64 -2.36 0.03 -9.19
CA ARG A 64 -2.38 -1.40 -8.84
C ARG A 64 -1.10 -1.83 -8.14
N MET A 65 0.05 -1.31 -8.56
CA MET A 65 1.32 -1.59 -7.90
C MET A 65 1.33 -1.10 -6.45
N VAL A 66 0.74 0.07 -6.14
CA VAL A 66 0.57 0.54 -4.76
C VAL A 66 -0.19 -0.49 -3.92
N LEU A 67 -1.29 -1.04 -4.44
CA LEU A 67 -2.05 -2.08 -3.73
C LEU A 67 -1.22 -3.35 -3.54
N VAL A 68 -0.54 -3.83 -4.57
CA VAL A 68 0.33 -5.02 -4.49
C VAL A 68 1.44 -4.83 -3.47
N LEU A 69 2.11 -3.67 -3.48
CA LEU A 69 3.13 -3.33 -2.50
C LEU A 69 2.57 -3.27 -1.08
N ALA A 70 1.40 -2.66 -0.89
CA ALA A 70 0.77 -2.59 0.43
C ALA A 70 0.41 -3.98 0.97
N LEU A 71 -0.06 -4.90 0.13
CA LEU A 71 -0.34 -6.28 0.51
C LEU A 71 0.95 -7.06 0.83
N ALA A 72 2.00 -6.87 0.05
CA ALA A 72 3.31 -7.49 0.30
C ALA A 72 4.00 -6.93 1.56
N LEU A 73 3.70 -5.68 1.90
CA LEU A 73 4.17 -4.97 3.08
C LEU A 73 3.02 -4.79 4.07
N SER A 74 2.27 -5.86 4.34
CA SER A 74 1.14 -5.81 5.27
C SER A 74 1.60 -5.48 6.71
N PRO A 75 0.78 -4.82 7.53
CA PRO A 75 1.11 -4.48 8.92
C PRO A 75 1.52 -5.70 9.74
N ASP A 76 0.94 -6.87 9.45
CA ASP A 76 1.22 -8.13 10.15
C ASP A 76 2.69 -8.56 10.03
N GLU A 77 3.37 -8.18 8.94
CA GLU A 77 4.81 -8.43 8.75
C GLU A 77 5.67 -7.62 9.74
N PHE A 78 5.16 -6.46 10.17
CA PHE A 78 5.86 -5.47 11.01
C PHE A 78 5.40 -5.48 12.46
N GLU A 79 4.22 -6.02 12.76
CA GLU A 79 3.63 -5.99 14.09
C GLU A 79 4.55 -6.64 15.13
N GLY A 80 4.74 -5.96 16.26
CA GLY A 80 5.62 -6.40 17.35
C GLY A 80 7.11 -6.38 17.04
N LYS A 81 7.52 -5.99 15.82
CA LYS A 81 8.93 -5.89 15.39
C LYS A 81 9.33 -4.45 15.13
N VAL A 82 8.52 -3.76 14.35
CA VAL A 82 8.73 -2.39 13.88
C VAL A 82 7.52 -1.51 14.21
N PHE A 83 6.32 -2.07 14.05
CA PHE A 83 5.07 -1.40 14.38
C PHE A 83 4.53 -1.94 15.71
N PHE A 84 4.15 -1.02 16.59
CA PHE A 84 3.64 -1.35 17.92
C PHE A 84 2.34 -0.61 18.18
N HIS A 85 1.28 -1.35 18.47
CA HIS A 85 0.06 -0.74 18.97
C HIS A 85 0.30 -0.18 20.38
N ALA A 86 0.28 1.15 20.53
CA ALA A 86 0.53 1.83 21.80
C ALA A 86 -0.04 3.25 21.80
N GLU A 87 -1.29 3.40 22.27
CA GLU A 87 -1.99 4.69 22.25
C GLU A 87 -1.34 5.73 23.18
N GLU A 88 -0.84 5.30 24.34
CA GLU A 88 -0.15 6.15 25.31
C GLU A 88 1.09 6.85 24.73
N LEU A 89 1.77 6.18 23.79
CA LEU A 89 2.96 6.72 23.12
C LEU A 89 2.59 7.68 21.99
N CYS A 90 1.45 7.45 21.34
CA CYS A 90 1.00 8.27 20.24
C CYS A 90 0.63 9.70 20.67
N GLY A 91 0.14 9.91 21.90
CA GLY A 91 -0.22 11.24 22.43
C GLY A 91 -1.23 11.95 21.51
N ASP A 92 -0.94 13.20 21.09
CA ASP A 92 -1.83 13.99 20.22
C ASP A 92 -1.84 13.57 18.74
N SER A 93 -1.05 12.56 18.36
CA SER A 93 -0.98 12.05 17.00
C SER A 93 -1.61 10.66 16.94
N SER A 94 -2.08 10.25 15.77
CA SER A 94 -2.58 8.89 15.54
C SER A 94 -1.46 7.85 15.33
N ASN A 95 -0.23 8.31 15.03
CA ASN A 95 0.99 7.51 14.99
C ASN A 95 2.23 8.37 15.29
N LYS A 96 3.32 7.74 15.76
CA LYS A 96 4.62 8.39 16.03
C LYS A 96 5.80 7.49 15.69
N PHE A 97 6.94 8.11 15.36
CA PHE A 97 8.19 7.43 15.07
C PHE A 97 9.25 7.72 16.13
N TYR A 98 10.06 6.72 16.47
CA TYR A 98 11.16 6.83 17.44
C TYR A 98 12.45 6.24 16.88
N GLU A 99 13.60 6.81 17.27
CA GLU A 99 14.92 6.32 16.84
C GLU A 99 15.30 5.00 17.53
N LEU A 100 16.00 4.11 16.81
CA LEU A 100 16.48 2.84 17.36
C LEU A 100 17.67 3.00 18.32
N SER A 101 18.46 4.06 18.20
CA SER A 101 19.71 4.29 18.95
C SER A 101 19.53 4.19 20.47
N GLU A 102 18.34 4.52 21.00
CA GLU A 102 18.03 4.49 22.42
C GLU A 102 17.24 3.23 22.86
N VAL A 103 16.79 2.41 21.90
CA VAL A 103 16.00 1.18 22.13
C VAL A 103 16.89 -0.08 22.21
N ARG A 104 18.18 0.05 21.82
CA ARG A 104 19.17 -1.03 21.63
C ARG A 104 19.44 -1.93 22.83
N HIS A 105 19.10 -1.52 24.05
CA HIS A 105 19.46 -2.25 25.26
C HIS A 105 18.31 -3.00 25.93
N GLN A 106 17.05 -2.73 25.59
CA GLN A 106 15.93 -3.13 26.45
C GLN A 106 14.66 -3.60 25.70
N LEU A 107 14.67 -3.53 24.37
CA LEU A 107 13.59 -4.06 23.55
C LEU A 107 14.15 -5.11 22.58
N LEU A 108 13.37 -6.15 22.29
CA LEU A 108 13.61 -7.06 21.16
C LEU A 108 13.36 -6.35 19.81
N ALA A 109 13.79 -5.08 19.70
CA ALA A 109 13.80 -4.35 18.44
C ALA A 109 14.81 -5.05 17.53
N VAL A 110 14.29 -5.86 16.65
CA VAL A 110 15.05 -6.60 15.65
C VAL A 110 15.81 -5.60 14.80
N GLN A 111 17.13 -5.73 14.72
CA GLN A 111 17.96 -4.88 13.86
C GLN A 111 17.58 -5.05 12.40
N SER A 112 17.14 -6.25 12.03
CA SER A 112 16.64 -6.57 10.71
C SER A 112 15.42 -7.48 10.75
N ILE A 113 14.58 -7.38 9.72
CA ILE A 113 13.40 -8.21 9.51
C ILE A 113 13.42 -8.78 8.10
N ILE A 114 12.79 -9.93 7.88
CA ILE A 114 12.55 -10.46 6.54
C ILE A 114 11.16 -9.98 6.12
N VAL A 115 11.09 -9.20 5.05
CA VAL A 115 9.83 -8.72 4.47
C VAL A 115 9.92 -8.80 2.95
N ALA A 116 8.86 -9.33 2.32
CA ALA A 116 8.84 -9.60 0.87
C ALA A 116 10.07 -10.40 0.40
N GLY A 117 10.49 -11.40 1.19
CA GLY A 117 11.62 -12.27 0.89
C GLY A 117 13.01 -11.63 0.99
N GLN A 118 13.12 -10.39 1.47
CA GLN A 118 14.39 -9.68 1.61
C GLN A 118 14.64 -9.28 3.06
N THR A 119 15.89 -9.43 3.52
CA THR A 119 16.32 -8.89 4.81
C THR A 119 16.43 -7.37 4.73
N ARG A 120 15.71 -6.67 5.61
CA ARG A 120 15.65 -5.21 5.70
C ARG A 120 16.14 -4.75 7.05
N GLN A 121 17.01 -3.75 7.08
CA GLN A 121 17.42 -3.10 8.34
C GLN A 121 16.29 -2.21 8.85
N VAL A 122 16.08 -2.22 10.16
CA VAL A 122 15.12 -1.33 10.81
C VAL A 122 15.83 -0.03 11.17
N LYS A 123 15.27 1.10 10.73
CA LYS A 123 15.77 2.46 10.98
C LYS A 123 15.08 3.12 12.15
N LYS A 124 13.76 2.89 12.28
CA LYS A 124 12.89 3.50 13.28
C LYS A 124 11.81 2.51 13.70
N ILE A 125 11.29 2.66 14.91
CA ILE A 125 10.05 2.01 15.30
C ILE A 125 8.89 3.00 15.15
N MET A 126 7.70 2.47 14.88
CA MET A 126 6.47 3.26 14.82
C MET A 126 5.48 2.76 15.86
N THR A 127 4.91 3.68 16.63
CA THR A 127 3.72 3.40 17.44
C THR A 127 2.48 3.93 16.73
N TYR A 128 1.35 3.23 16.88
CA TYR A 128 0.11 3.64 16.24
C TYR A 128 -1.13 3.36 17.11
N CYS A 129 -2.17 4.18 16.92
CA CYS A 129 -3.52 3.91 17.40
C CYS A 129 -4.28 3.08 16.36
N MET A 130 -5.22 2.23 16.78
CA MET A 130 -5.99 1.40 15.83
C MET A 130 -6.79 2.21 14.81
N SER A 131 -7.18 3.44 15.17
CA SER A 131 -7.80 4.40 14.25
C SER A 131 -6.91 4.72 13.05
N TRP A 132 -5.59 4.86 13.26
CA TRP A 132 -4.62 5.08 12.18
C TRP A 132 -4.56 3.87 11.25
N MET A 133 -4.46 2.66 11.82
CA MET A 133 -4.37 1.43 11.06
C MET A 133 -5.60 1.22 10.17
N ARG A 134 -6.79 1.48 10.74
CA ARG A 134 -8.05 1.41 9.99
C ARG A 134 -8.09 2.45 8.87
N ALA A 135 -7.76 3.70 9.17
CA ALA A 135 -7.88 4.81 8.24
C ALA A 135 -6.86 4.78 7.08
N TYR A 136 -5.64 4.30 7.31
CA TYR A 136 -4.54 4.39 6.33
C TYR A 136 -4.16 3.05 5.69
N TYR A 137 -4.62 1.93 6.22
CA TYR A 137 -4.36 0.61 5.64
C TYR A 137 -5.65 -0.17 5.37
N VAL A 138 -6.43 -0.51 6.41
CA VAL A 138 -7.53 -1.48 6.29
C VAL A 138 -8.63 -1.01 5.34
N GLU A 139 -9.20 0.19 5.56
CA GLU A 139 -10.26 0.71 4.69
C GLU A 139 -9.74 1.02 3.28
N PRO A 140 -8.58 1.68 3.10
CA PRO A 140 -8.02 1.92 1.77
C PRO A 140 -7.75 0.67 0.95
N VAL A 141 -7.20 -0.39 1.55
CA VAL A 141 -6.96 -1.67 0.86
C VAL A 141 -8.29 -2.27 0.38
N LYS A 142 -9.31 -2.28 1.26
CA LYS A 142 -10.63 -2.79 0.92
C LYS A 142 -11.28 -2.00 -0.21
N GLY A 143 -11.23 -0.66 -0.14
CA GLY A 143 -11.78 0.23 -1.17
C GLY A 143 -11.10 0.04 -2.53
N LEU A 144 -9.77 0.02 -2.56
CA LEU A 144 -9.00 -0.17 -3.80
C LEU A 144 -9.16 -1.58 -4.39
N ALA A 145 -9.20 -2.62 -3.55
CA ALA A 145 -9.41 -3.99 -4.02
C ALA A 145 -10.78 -4.12 -4.72
N ALA A 146 -11.85 -3.58 -4.11
CA ALA A 146 -13.17 -3.57 -4.71
C ALA A 146 -13.22 -2.77 -6.01
N TYR A 147 -12.56 -1.60 -6.05
CA TYR A 147 -12.46 -0.76 -7.24
C TYR A 147 -11.78 -1.50 -8.41
N PHE A 148 -10.62 -2.12 -8.19
CA PHE A 148 -9.91 -2.84 -9.25
C PHE A 148 -10.63 -4.12 -9.69
N GLU A 149 -11.31 -4.80 -8.77
CA GLU A 149 -12.16 -5.94 -9.11
C GLU A 149 -13.30 -5.51 -10.04
N GLN A 150 -13.99 -4.41 -9.71
CA GLN A 150 -15.05 -3.87 -10.56
C GLN A 150 -14.54 -3.46 -11.94
N GLN A 151 -13.36 -2.80 -12.01
CA GLN A 151 -12.72 -2.49 -13.29
C GLN A 151 -12.43 -3.74 -14.13
N ASN A 152 -11.87 -4.79 -13.51
CA ASN A 152 -11.55 -6.03 -14.21
C ASN A 152 -12.82 -6.71 -14.75
N ARG A 153 -13.89 -6.76 -13.96
CA ARG A 153 -15.20 -7.30 -14.39
C ARG A 153 -15.76 -6.50 -15.56
N ALA A 154 -15.72 -5.17 -15.50
CA ALA A 154 -16.20 -4.31 -16.58
C ALA A 154 -15.36 -4.47 -17.87
N ALA A 155 -14.04 -4.62 -17.75
CA ALA A 155 -13.17 -4.89 -18.89
C ALA A 155 -13.48 -6.25 -19.54
N ALA A 156 -13.67 -7.30 -18.72
CA ALA A 156 -14.03 -8.63 -19.19
C ALA A 156 -15.38 -8.64 -19.91
N ALA A 157 -16.40 -7.98 -19.36
CA ALA A 157 -17.72 -7.86 -19.98
C ALA A 157 -17.65 -7.18 -21.36
N ARG A 158 -16.88 -6.09 -21.48
CA ARG A 158 -16.66 -5.40 -22.77
C ARG A 158 -15.92 -6.27 -23.78
N ALA A 159 -14.95 -7.07 -23.33
CA ALA A 159 -14.24 -7.99 -24.21
C ALA A 159 -15.16 -9.10 -24.75
N LEU A 160 -16.07 -9.62 -23.92
CA LEU A 160 -17.07 -10.61 -24.31
C LEU A 160 -18.10 -10.03 -25.29
N SER A 161 -18.59 -8.81 -25.06
CA SER A 161 -19.52 -8.14 -25.98
C SER A 161 -18.87 -7.83 -27.33
N ALA A 162 -17.60 -7.40 -27.35
CA ALA A 162 -16.86 -7.18 -28.59
C ALA A 162 -16.62 -8.48 -29.38
N ARG A 163 -16.36 -9.60 -28.68
CA ARG A 163 -16.20 -10.93 -29.30
C ARG A 163 -17.50 -11.44 -29.92
N SER A 164 -18.62 -11.31 -29.22
CA SER A 164 -19.93 -11.72 -29.74
C SER A 164 -20.34 -10.89 -30.95
N ALA A 165 -20.15 -9.56 -30.91
CA ALA A 165 -20.42 -8.70 -32.06
C ALA A 165 -19.61 -9.08 -33.32
N ARG A 166 -18.32 -9.42 -33.16
CA ARG A 166 -17.48 -9.91 -34.27
C ARG A 166 -17.95 -11.27 -34.82
N ALA A 167 -18.40 -12.18 -33.96
CA ALA A 167 -18.92 -13.47 -34.40
C ALA A 167 -20.22 -13.32 -35.20
N SER A 168 -21.12 -12.43 -34.78
CA SER A 168 -22.36 -12.14 -35.52
C SER A 168 -22.09 -11.53 -36.90
N TYR A 169 -21.09 -10.64 -37.03
CA TYR A 169 -20.75 -9.99 -38.30
C TYR A 169 -20.22 -10.98 -39.35
N ASN A 170 -19.46 -11.99 -38.93
CA ASN A 170 -18.91 -13.01 -39.83
C ASN A 170 -19.98 -14.00 -40.33
N HIS A 171 -21.10 -14.17 -39.62
CA HIS A 171 -22.16 -15.08 -40.05
C HIS A 171 -23.11 -14.47 -41.10
N SER A 172 -23.20 -13.14 -41.17
CA SER A 172 -24.11 -12.41 -42.06
C SER A 172 -23.53 -12.07 -43.44
N ASN A 173 -22.39 -12.65 -43.84
CA ASN A 173 -21.81 -12.45 -45.18
C ASN A 173 -21.99 -13.71 -46.04
N PRO A 174 -23.16 -13.91 -46.71
CA PRO A 174 -23.27 -14.92 -47.74
C PRO A 174 -22.44 -14.47 -48.94
N SER A 175 -21.65 -15.41 -49.46
CA SER A 175 -20.79 -15.28 -50.63
C SER A 175 -21.43 -14.45 -51.73
N SER A 176 -20.82 -13.29 -52.04
CA SER A 176 -21.11 -12.53 -53.25
C SER A 176 -20.45 -13.27 -54.41
N ASP A 177 -21.14 -14.28 -54.92
CA ASP A 177 -20.74 -14.97 -56.15
C ASP A 177 -20.97 -14.08 -57.38
N ALA A 178 -20.03 -14.24 -58.32
CA ALA A 178 -20.11 -13.95 -59.75
C ALA A 178 -20.10 -12.48 -60.22
N CYS A 179 -18.92 -12.06 -60.72
CA CYS A 179 -18.86 -11.38 -62.01
C CYS A 179 -17.61 -11.84 -62.78
N VAL A 180 -17.77 -12.90 -63.58
CA VAL A 180 -16.79 -13.30 -64.61
C VAL A 180 -17.18 -12.52 -65.87
N ILE A 181 -16.33 -11.58 -66.29
CA ILE A 181 -16.50 -10.83 -67.53
C ILE A 181 -15.87 -11.66 -68.66
N SER A 182 -16.68 -11.95 -69.68
CA SER A 182 -16.30 -12.60 -70.94
C SER A 182 -15.58 -11.64 -71.88
#